data_AF-A0A352BTP7-F1
#
_entry.id   AF-A0A352BTP7-F1
#
_cell.length_a   1.000
_cell.length_b   1.000
_cell.length_c   1.000
_cell.angle_alpha   90.00
_cell.angle_beta   90.00
_cell.angle_gamma   90.00
#
_symmetry.space_group_name_H-M   'P 1'
#
loop_
_entity.id
_entity.type
_entity.pdbx_description
1 polymer ?
#
loop_
_entity_poly.entity_id
_entity_poly.type
_entity_poly.pdbx_seq_one_letter_code
_entity_poly.pdbx_strand_id
1 'polypeptide(L)'
;TMNQRLDAETLSIVAEEFGFDVEFVTADIEEAIQEEADAPEDLKDRAPIVTVMGHVDHGKTSLLDYIREENVIPGESGGITQHIGAYGVTLPEGQRITFLDTPGHEAFTAMRARGAQVTDLAIIVIAADDDIMPQTKEAIAHAQAAGVPIVFAINKIDRPNANPDKIKEGLANMNLLVEDWGGKIQS
;
A
#
# COMPACT_ATOMS: atom_id res chain seq x y z
N THR A 1 -22.39 4.07 -9.74
CA THR A 1 -22.23 5.18 -10.72
C THR A 1 -21.18 6.11 -10.14
N MET A 2 -19.88 5.86 -10.22
CA MET A 2 -18.95 5.51 -11.31
C MET A 2 -18.10 6.76 -11.59
N ASN A 3 -16.90 6.79 -11.00
CA ASN A 3 -15.89 7.83 -11.18
C ASN A 3 -15.63 8.04 -12.68
N GLN A 4 -16.19 9.11 -13.25
CA GLN A 4 -15.93 9.51 -14.63
C GLN A 4 -14.80 10.54 -14.63
N ARG A 5 -13.85 10.36 -15.54
CA ARG A 5 -12.84 11.38 -15.82
C ARG A 5 -13.56 12.56 -16.49
N LEU A 6 -13.34 13.75 -15.95
CA LEU A 6 -13.79 15.00 -16.54
C LEU A 6 -12.75 15.44 -17.57
N ASP A 7 -13.20 15.88 -18.73
CA ASP A 7 -12.37 16.56 -19.72
C ASP A 7 -12.06 17.99 -19.27
N ALA A 8 -11.05 18.60 -19.90
CA ALA A 8 -10.55 19.92 -19.54
C ALA A 8 -11.61 21.04 -19.71
N GLU A 9 -12.51 20.91 -20.68
CA GLU A 9 -13.56 21.91 -20.90
C GLU A 9 -14.56 21.87 -19.74
N THR A 10 -15.02 20.67 -19.38
CA THR A 10 -15.93 20.48 -18.24
C THR A 10 -15.30 20.94 -16.92
N LEU A 11 -14.01 20.67 -16.69
CA LEU A 11 -13.27 21.11 -15.50
C LEU A 11 -13.21 22.64 -15.37
N SER A 12 -12.96 23.32 -16.49
CA SER A 12 -12.90 24.79 -16.53
C SER A 12 -14.23 25.42 -16.16
N ILE A 13 -15.32 24.92 -16.74
CA ILE A 13 -16.69 25.43 -16.53
C ILE A 13 -17.09 25.27 -15.05
N VAL A 14 -16.81 24.10 -14.47
CA VAL A 14 -17.14 23.83 -13.07
C VAL A 14 -16.35 24.76 -12.15
N ALA A 15 -15.04 24.89 -12.36
CA ALA A 15 -14.21 25.73 -11.50
C ALA A 15 -14.59 27.21 -11.56
N GLU A 16 -14.96 27.73 -12.73
CA GLU A 16 -15.47 29.10 -12.90
C GLU A 16 -16.77 29.33 -12.12
N GLU A 17 -17.68 28.35 -12.10
CA GLU A 17 -18.92 28.40 -11.31
C GLU A 17 -18.65 28.49 -9.79
N PHE A 18 -17.52 27.94 -9.33
CA PHE A 18 -17.06 28.02 -7.94
C PHE A 18 -16.05 29.16 -7.69
N GLY A 19 -15.73 29.98 -8.69
CA GLY A 19 -14.83 31.13 -8.58
C GLY A 19 -13.34 30.78 -8.48
N PHE A 20 -12.92 29.64 -9.03
CA PHE A 20 -11.53 29.21 -9.09
C PHE A 20 -10.99 29.26 -10.53
N ASP A 21 -9.74 29.70 -10.70
CA ASP A 21 -9.03 29.62 -11.97
C ASP A 21 -8.38 28.24 -12.14
N VAL A 22 -8.56 27.60 -13.31
CA VAL A 22 -7.95 26.31 -13.64
C VAL A 22 -6.75 26.52 -14.54
N GLU A 23 -5.58 26.14 -14.05
CA GLU A 23 -4.36 26.13 -14.83
C GLU A 23 -4.07 24.70 -15.32
N PHE A 24 -4.22 24.46 -16.62
CA PHE A 24 -3.90 23.17 -17.23
C PHE A 24 -2.41 23.09 -17.49
N VAL A 25 -1.70 22.54 -16.52
CA VAL A 25 -0.28 22.21 -16.66
C VAL A 25 -0.17 21.06 -17.67
N THR A 26 0.47 21.29 -18.82
CA THR A 26 0.75 20.21 -19.79
C THR A 26 1.79 19.26 -19.20
N ALA A 27 1.75 17.98 -19.60
CA ALA A 27 2.76 16.98 -19.19
C ALA A 27 4.21 17.43 -19.52
N ASP A 28 4.37 18.33 -20.48
CA ASP A 28 5.66 18.92 -20.86
C ASP A 28 6.28 19.80 -19.76
N ILE A 29 5.47 20.32 -18.81
CA ILE A 29 5.97 21.14 -17.70
C ILE A 29 6.50 20.26 -16.55
N GLU A 30 5.98 19.03 -16.37
CA GLU A 30 6.57 18.05 -15.42
C GLU A 30 7.97 17.61 -15.89
N GLU A 31 8.19 17.43 -17.20
CA GLU A 31 9.52 17.12 -17.75
C GLU A 31 10.51 18.30 -17.66
N ALA A 32 10.01 19.53 -17.49
CA ALA A 32 10.84 20.74 -17.36
C ALA A 32 11.34 20.99 -15.93
N ILE A 33 10.86 20.25 -14.93
CA ILE A 33 11.45 20.22 -13.60
C ILE A 33 12.71 19.37 -13.69
N GLN A 34 13.85 20.02 -13.94
CA GLN A 34 15.14 19.35 -13.74
C GLN A 34 15.29 19.03 -12.25
N GLU A 35 15.03 17.79 -11.88
CA GLU A 35 15.47 17.24 -10.61
C GLU A 35 17.00 17.19 -10.65
N GLU A 36 17.66 18.24 -10.15
CA GLU A 36 19.07 18.15 -9.80
C GLU A 36 19.21 17.10 -8.70
N ALA A 37 19.86 15.98 -9.03
CA ALA A 37 20.14 14.95 -8.04
C ALA A 37 21.05 15.54 -6.95
N ASP A 38 20.61 15.47 -5.70
CA ASP A 38 21.39 15.91 -4.55
C ASP A 38 22.76 15.24 -4.52
N ALA A 39 23.79 15.98 -4.10
CA ALA A 39 25.10 15.39 -3.88
C ALA A 39 25.02 14.34 -2.76
N PRO A 40 25.83 13.25 -2.80
CA PRO A 40 25.79 12.21 -1.77
C PRO A 40 26.03 12.72 -0.34
N GLU A 41 26.72 13.85 -0.22
CA GLU A 41 27.03 14.53 1.04
C GLU A 41 25.85 15.35 1.61
N ASP A 42 24.87 15.70 0.79
CA ASP A 42 23.67 16.44 1.19
C ASP A 42 22.48 15.54 1.53
N LEU A 43 22.61 14.23 1.31
CA LEU A 43 21.58 13.24 1.62
C LEU A 43 21.29 13.21 3.13
N LYS A 44 20.01 13.24 3.47
CA LYS A 44 19.51 13.15 4.84
C LYS A 44 18.68 11.90 5.02
N ASP A 45 18.71 11.35 6.22
CA ASP A 45 17.84 10.25 6.60
C ASP A 45 16.38 10.69 6.51
N ARG A 46 15.58 9.91 5.79
CA ARG A 46 14.13 10.11 5.68
C ARG A 46 13.37 8.94 6.32
N ALA A 47 12.14 9.22 6.74
CA ALA A 47 11.23 8.19 7.21
C ALA A 47 10.92 7.21 6.05
N PRO A 48 10.98 5.88 6.28
CA PRO A 48 10.60 4.90 5.27
C PRO A 48 9.09 4.97 5.02
N ILE A 49 8.72 4.77 3.75
CA ILE A 49 7.33 4.67 3.29
C ILE A 49 6.99 3.20 3.12
N VAL A 50 6.00 2.73 3.88
CA VAL A 50 5.59 1.34 3.93
C VAL A 50 4.17 1.19 3.41
N THR A 51 3.93 0.32 2.44
CA THR A 51 2.57 0.03 1.98
C THR A 51 2.07 -1.29 2.57
N VAL A 52 0.79 -1.33 2.94
CA VAL A 52 0.13 -2.56 3.39
C VAL A 52 -0.79 -3.08 2.29
N MET A 53 -0.56 -4.31 1.87
CA MET A 53 -1.27 -5.00 0.80
C MET A 53 -1.77 -6.37 1.24
N GLY A 54 -2.65 -6.99 0.45
CA GLY A 54 -3.24 -8.30 0.73
C GLY A 54 -4.73 -8.39 0.40
N HIS A 55 -5.29 -9.58 0.52
CA HIS A 55 -6.69 -9.86 0.23
C HIS A 55 -7.66 -9.10 1.16
N VAL A 56 -8.91 -8.92 0.72
CA VAL A 56 -9.99 -8.37 1.55
C VAL A 56 -10.19 -9.23 2.79
N ASP A 57 -10.55 -8.61 3.92
CA ASP A 57 -10.78 -9.26 5.22
C ASP A 57 -9.58 -10.01 5.84
N HIS A 58 -8.37 -9.81 5.31
CA HIS A 58 -7.14 -10.32 5.92
C HIS A 58 -6.61 -9.44 7.07
N GLY A 59 -7.30 -8.35 7.41
CA GLY A 59 -6.98 -7.50 8.56
C GLY A 59 -5.91 -6.42 8.32
N LYS A 60 -5.77 -5.94 7.08
CA LYS A 60 -4.88 -4.81 6.73
C LYS A 60 -5.22 -3.54 7.52
N THR A 61 -6.48 -3.12 7.48
CA THR A 61 -6.97 -1.93 8.19
C THR A 61 -6.83 -2.11 9.70
N SER A 62 -7.12 -3.31 10.24
CA SER A 62 -6.94 -3.60 11.67
C SER A 62 -5.47 -3.53 12.12
N LEU A 63 -4.53 -3.97 11.28
CA LEU A 63 -3.10 -3.82 11.54
C LEU A 63 -2.71 -2.35 11.58
N LEU A 64 -3.20 -1.54 10.65
CA LEU A 64 -2.92 -0.11 10.60
C LEU A 64 -3.56 0.65 11.77
N ASP A 65 -4.81 0.34 12.12
CA ASP A 65 -5.50 0.94 13.27
C ASP A 65 -4.75 0.65 14.58
N TYR A 66 -4.29 -0.59 14.77
CA TYR A 66 -3.48 -0.94 15.94
C TYR A 66 -2.18 -0.14 16.03
N ILE A 67 -1.47 0.01 14.90
CA ILE A 67 -0.21 0.76 14.85
C ILE A 67 -0.42 2.26 15.08
N ARG A 68 -1.60 2.79 14.75
CA ARG A 68 -1.92 4.21 14.87
C ARG A 68 -2.48 4.61 16.23
N GLU A 69 -2.79 3.64 17.10
CA GLU A 69 -3.57 3.85 18.33
C GLU A 69 -4.94 4.55 18.07
N GLU A 70 -5.46 4.48 16.84
CA GLU A 70 -6.72 5.08 16.40
C GLU A 70 -7.65 4.00 15.81
N ASN A 71 -8.95 4.04 16.14
CA ASN A 71 -9.96 3.14 15.58
C ASN A 71 -10.71 3.84 14.44
N VAL A 72 -10.32 3.58 13.19
CA VAL A 72 -10.92 4.19 11.99
C VAL A 72 -11.96 3.26 11.35
N ILE A 73 -11.87 1.95 11.59
CA ILE A 73 -12.82 0.91 11.11
C ILE A 73 -14.31 1.26 11.31
N PRO A 74 -14.75 1.86 12.44
CA PRO A 74 -16.18 2.17 12.64
C PRO A 74 -16.71 3.31 11.75
N GLY A 75 -15.83 4.12 11.14
CA GLY A 75 -16.19 5.34 10.41
C GLY A 75 -16.31 5.19 8.89
N GLU A 76 -15.78 4.11 8.30
CA GLU A 76 -15.83 3.90 6.85
C GLU A 76 -17.09 3.17 6.40
N SER A 77 -17.73 3.70 5.35
CA SER A 77 -18.95 3.12 4.77
C SER A 77 -18.69 1.71 4.25
N GLY A 78 -19.27 0.70 4.93
CA GLY A 78 -19.11 -0.71 4.58
C GLY A 78 -17.96 -1.44 5.27
N GLY A 79 -17.23 -0.80 6.20
CA GLY A 79 -16.20 -1.45 7.03
C GLY A 79 -14.94 -1.88 6.25
N ILE A 80 -14.67 -1.27 5.10
CA ILE A 80 -13.49 -1.55 4.26
C ILE A 80 -12.84 -0.23 3.78
N THR A 81 -11.51 -0.24 3.64
CA THR A 81 -10.73 0.89 3.08
C THR A 81 -11.10 1.12 1.61
N GLN A 82 -11.69 2.28 1.28
CA GLN A 82 -12.06 2.66 -0.10
C GLN A 82 -11.14 3.73 -0.74
N HIS A 83 -10.38 4.47 0.07
CA HIS A 83 -9.48 5.53 -0.36
C HIS A 83 -8.03 5.20 0.00
N ILE A 84 -7.05 5.67 -0.77
CA ILE A 84 -5.65 5.62 -0.36
C ILE A 84 -5.45 6.65 0.76
N GLY A 85 -4.89 6.21 1.88
CA GLY A 85 -4.53 7.08 3.00
C GLY A 85 -3.04 6.98 3.31
N ALA A 86 -2.42 8.10 3.69
CA ALA A 86 -1.03 8.16 4.11
C ALA A 86 -0.92 8.70 5.53
N TYR A 87 -0.18 8.01 6.39
CA TYR A 87 -0.16 8.33 7.81
C TYR A 87 1.21 8.09 8.44
N GLY A 88 1.69 9.06 9.21
CA GLY A 88 2.97 8.97 9.91
C GLY A 88 2.81 8.45 11.32
N VAL A 89 3.55 7.40 11.68
CA VAL A 89 3.61 6.81 13.01
C VAL A 89 5.00 7.07 13.59
N THR A 90 5.08 7.45 14.86
CA THR A 90 6.35 7.63 15.56
C THR A 90 6.54 6.49 16.55
N LEU A 91 7.58 5.69 16.36
CA LEU A 91 7.95 4.59 17.24
C LEU A 91 8.44 5.12 18.60
N PRO A 92 8.41 4.30 19.67
CA PRO A 92 8.89 4.70 21.00
C PRO A 92 10.35 5.19 21.01
N GLU A 93 11.17 4.69 20.08
CA GLU A 93 12.58 5.07 19.91
C GLU A 93 12.76 6.38 19.11
N GLY A 94 11.67 7.06 18.74
CA GLY A 94 11.67 8.35 18.04
C GLY A 94 11.74 8.26 16.50
N GLN A 95 11.91 7.05 15.95
CA GLN A 95 11.89 6.82 14.51
C GLN A 95 10.49 7.02 13.93
N ARG A 96 10.39 7.64 12.76
CA ARG A 96 9.11 7.89 12.07
C ARG A 96 8.97 6.95 10.89
N ILE A 97 7.79 6.37 10.72
CA ILE A 97 7.44 5.51 9.59
C ILE A 97 6.15 6.04 8.97
N THR A 98 6.12 6.15 7.65
CA THR A 98 4.90 6.54 6.92
C THR A 98 4.24 5.31 6.34
N PHE A 99 2.99 5.04 6.71
CA PHE A 99 2.20 3.96 6.14
C PHE A 99 1.27 4.46 5.03
N LEU A 100 1.22 3.73 3.92
CA LEU A 100 0.25 3.88 2.84
C LEU A 100 -0.76 2.73 2.90
N ASP A 101 -2.00 3.05 3.25
CA ASP A 101 -3.11 2.10 3.16
C ASP A 101 -3.64 2.07 1.72
N THR A 102 -3.70 0.87 1.12
CA THR A 102 -4.20 0.70 -0.25
C THR A 102 -5.46 -0.19 -0.24
N PRO A 103 -6.53 0.21 -0.95
CA PRO A 103 -7.73 -0.61 -1.05
C PRO A 103 -7.44 -2.00 -1.64
N GLY A 104 -8.01 -3.05 -1.04
CA GLY A 104 -7.77 -4.43 -1.47
C GLY A 104 -8.53 -4.87 -2.74
N HIS A 105 -9.63 -4.19 -3.07
CA HIS A 105 -10.55 -4.58 -4.15
C HIS A 105 -9.90 -4.46 -5.54
N GLU A 106 -10.22 -5.41 -6.44
CA GLU A 106 -9.71 -5.46 -7.83
C GLU A 106 -9.94 -4.18 -8.65
N ALA A 107 -10.89 -3.33 -8.27
CA ALA A 107 -11.16 -2.07 -8.95
C ALA A 107 -10.03 -1.03 -8.79
N PHE A 108 -9.05 -1.30 -7.89
CA PHE A 108 -7.98 -0.36 -7.52
C PHE A 108 -6.57 -0.86 -7.88
N THR A 109 -6.44 -1.79 -8.82
CA THR A 109 -5.15 -2.33 -9.27
C THR A 109 -4.16 -1.24 -9.73
N ALA A 110 -4.63 -0.20 -10.42
CA ALA A 110 -3.79 0.94 -10.80
C ALA A 110 -3.27 1.75 -9.61
N MET A 111 -4.05 1.83 -8.52
CA MET A 111 -3.63 2.49 -7.27
C MET A 111 -2.60 1.65 -6.52
N ARG A 112 -2.73 0.32 -6.55
CA ARG A 112 -1.77 -0.62 -5.95
C ARG A 112 -0.41 -0.57 -6.63
N ALA A 113 -0.40 -0.48 -7.96
CA ALA A 113 0.83 -0.33 -8.74
C ALA A 113 1.57 0.98 -8.43
N ARG A 114 0.84 2.11 -8.32
CA ARG A 114 1.43 3.39 -7.88
C ARG A 114 1.90 3.35 -6.43
N GLY A 115 1.12 2.75 -5.53
CA GLY A 115 1.51 2.56 -4.14
C GLY A 115 2.84 1.83 -4.02
N ALA A 116 3.00 0.71 -4.72
CA ALA A 116 4.25 -0.05 -4.72
C ALA A 116 5.44 0.77 -5.25
N GLN A 117 5.29 1.58 -6.30
CA GLN A 117 6.41 2.37 -6.84
C GLN A 117 6.91 3.49 -5.91
N VAL A 118 6.05 3.98 -5.02
CA VAL A 118 6.37 5.10 -4.11
C VAL A 118 6.90 4.60 -2.76
N THR A 119 6.85 3.29 -2.50
CA THR A 119 7.21 2.71 -1.19
C THR A 119 8.59 2.10 -1.15
N ASP A 120 9.21 2.22 0.02
CA ASP A 120 10.49 1.61 0.34
C ASP A 120 10.33 0.14 0.77
N LEU A 121 9.15 -0.24 1.24
CA LEU A 121 8.84 -1.60 1.71
C LEU A 121 7.34 -1.92 1.58
N ALA A 122 7.03 -3.17 1.23
CA ALA A 122 5.66 -3.68 1.13
C ALA A 122 5.38 -4.76 2.18
N ILE A 123 4.37 -4.55 3.02
CA ILE A 123 3.84 -5.56 3.95
C ILE A 123 2.66 -6.26 3.29
N ILE A 124 2.75 -7.56 3.11
CA ILE A 124 1.68 -8.39 2.52
C ILE A 124 1.03 -9.21 3.63
N VAL A 125 -0.21 -8.86 3.97
CA VAL A 125 -1.00 -9.49 5.02
C VAL A 125 -1.76 -10.70 4.48
N ILE A 126 -1.53 -11.87 5.06
CA ILE A 126 -2.15 -13.14 4.66
C ILE A 126 -2.80 -13.77 5.88
N ALA A 127 -4.09 -14.11 5.78
CA ALA A 127 -4.80 -14.77 6.86
C ALA A 127 -4.40 -16.26 6.94
N ALA A 128 -4.09 -16.74 8.15
CA ALA A 128 -3.68 -18.13 8.39
C ALA A 128 -4.84 -19.12 8.31
N ASP A 129 -6.08 -18.66 8.48
CA ASP A 129 -7.31 -19.45 8.38
C ASP A 129 -7.85 -19.56 6.95
N ASP A 130 -7.16 -18.95 5.97
CA ASP A 130 -7.49 -18.95 4.55
C ASP A 130 -6.30 -19.44 3.69
N ASP A 131 -6.39 -19.30 2.37
CA ASP A 131 -5.34 -19.63 1.41
C ASP A 131 -4.65 -18.39 0.82
N ILE A 132 -3.61 -18.61 0.00
CA ILE A 132 -3.00 -17.54 -0.80
C ILE A 132 -3.96 -17.17 -1.95
N MET A 133 -4.82 -16.20 -1.65
CA MET A 133 -5.87 -15.71 -2.55
C MET A 133 -5.32 -14.96 -3.77
N PRO A 134 -6.08 -14.85 -4.88
CA PRO A 134 -5.64 -14.16 -6.10
C PRO A 134 -5.12 -12.74 -5.88
N GLN A 135 -5.80 -11.93 -5.05
CA GLN A 135 -5.36 -10.56 -4.72
C GLN A 135 -4.03 -10.51 -3.97
N THR A 136 -3.72 -11.53 -3.17
CA THR A 136 -2.41 -11.66 -2.52
C THR A 136 -1.33 -11.92 -3.56
N LYS A 137 -1.60 -12.78 -4.55
CA LYS A 137 -0.67 -13.04 -5.65
C LYS A 137 -0.43 -11.80 -6.51
N GLU A 138 -1.48 -11.01 -6.77
CA GLU A 138 -1.37 -9.72 -7.44
C GLU A 138 -0.51 -8.73 -6.63
N ALA A 139 -0.74 -8.62 -5.32
CA ALA A 139 0.07 -7.76 -4.46
C ALA A 139 1.55 -8.13 -4.48
N ILE A 140 1.86 -9.43 -4.41
CA ILE A 140 3.23 -9.95 -4.55
C ILE A 140 3.82 -9.55 -5.90
N ALA A 141 3.09 -9.77 -6.99
CA ALA A 141 3.56 -9.44 -8.33
C ALA A 141 3.84 -7.95 -8.50
N HIS A 142 3.00 -7.07 -7.94
CA HIS A 142 3.21 -5.63 -7.96
C HIS A 142 4.46 -5.20 -7.18
N ALA A 143 4.66 -5.74 -5.97
CA ALA A 143 5.84 -5.42 -5.17
C ALA A 143 7.13 -5.92 -5.84
N GLN A 144 7.11 -7.13 -6.42
CA GLN A 144 8.24 -7.68 -7.18
C GLN A 144 8.54 -6.86 -8.44
N ALA A 145 7.52 -6.47 -9.20
CA ALA A 145 7.69 -5.66 -10.40
C ALA A 145 8.23 -4.25 -10.09
N ALA A 146 7.88 -3.70 -8.93
CA ALA A 146 8.42 -2.44 -8.43
C ALA A 146 9.82 -2.57 -7.80
N GLY A 147 10.35 -3.79 -7.61
CA GLY A 147 11.64 -4.03 -6.97
C GLY A 147 11.66 -3.72 -5.47
N VAL A 148 10.49 -3.65 -4.83
CA VAL A 148 10.35 -3.27 -3.43
C VAL A 148 10.53 -4.50 -2.53
N PRO A 149 11.32 -4.41 -1.45
CA PRO A 149 11.42 -5.44 -0.43
C PRO A 149 10.04 -5.80 0.16
N ILE A 150 9.77 -7.10 0.27
CA ILE A 150 8.50 -7.62 0.77
C ILE A 150 8.70 -8.17 2.18
N VAL A 151 7.73 -7.91 3.06
CA VAL A 151 7.57 -8.57 4.36
C VAL A 151 6.20 -9.24 4.38
N PHE A 152 6.14 -10.52 4.73
CA PHE A 152 4.86 -11.20 4.91
C PHE A 152 4.39 -11.03 6.36
N ALA A 153 3.11 -10.75 6.55
CA ALA A 153 2.49 -10.72 7.87
C ALA A 153 1.37 -11.76 7.91
N ILE A 154 1.60 -12.87 8.62
CA ILE A 154 0.60 -13.93 8.77
C ILE A 154 -0.35 -13.54 9.91
N ASN A 155 -1.60 -13.25 9.56
CA ASN A 155 -2.64 -12.77 10.47
C ASN A 155 -3.64 -13.87 10.85
N LYS A 156 -4.52 -13.60 11.82
CA LYS A 156 -5.58 -14.51 12.29
C LYS A 156 -5.07 -15.84 12.86
N ILE A 157 -3.90 -15.81 13.49
CA ILE A 157 -3.29 -16.97 14.16
C ILE A 157 -4.07 -17.42 15.42
N ASP A 158 -4.99 -16.58 15.90
CA ASP A 158 -5.89 -16.85 17.02
C ASP A 158 -7.03 -17.82 16.66
N ARG A 159 -7.28 -18.03 15.36
CA ARG A 159 -8.38 -18.88 14.90
C ARG A 159 -8.06 -20.36 15.07
N PRO A 160 -9.04 -21.20 15.44
CA PRO A 160 -8.82 -22.64 15.65
C PRO A 160 -8.47 -23.40 14.38
N ASN A 161 -8.82 -22.87 13.20
CA ASN A 161 -8.48 -23.41 11.89
C ASN A 161 -7.26 -22.70 11.25
N ALA A 162 -6.53 -21.85 12.00
CA ALA A 162 -5.33 -21.21 11.50
C ALA A 162 -4.22 -22.23 11.21
N ASN A 163 -3.66 -22.16 10.02
CA ASN A 163 -2.53 -22.98 9.60
C ASN A 163 -1.46 -22.10 8.91
N PRO A 164 -0.56 -21.48 9.70
CA PRO A 164 0.55 -20.68 9.16
C PRO A 164 1.50 -21.49 8.27
N ASP A 165 1.72 -22.77 8.57
CA ASP A 165 2.63 -23.63 7.82
C ASP A 165 2.13 -23.83 6.39
N LYS A 166 0.82 -24.00 6.20
CA LYS A 166 0.20 -24.07 4.86
C LYS A 166 0.46 -22.81 4.04
N ILE A 167 0.42 -21.63 4.66
CA ILE A 167 0.74 -20.36 3.99
C ILE A 167 2.23 -20.31 3.60
N LYS A 168 3.13 -20.71 4.51
CA LYS A 168 4.57 -20.75 4.25
C LYS A 168 4.92 -21.72 3.12
N GLU A 169 4.31 -22.91 3.10
CA GLU A 169 4.43 -23.87 2.00
C GLU A 169 3.92 -23.29 0.67
N GLY A 170 2.79 -22.59 0.70
CA GLY A 170 2.25 -21.90 -0.48
C GLY A 170 3.21 -20.83 -1.03
N LEU A 171 3.82 -20.03 -0.15
CA LEU A 171 4.81 -19.02 -0.52
C LEU A 171 6.08 -19.67 -1.07
N ALA A 172 6.56 -20.75 -0.46
CA ALA A 172 7.71 -21.52 -0.94
C ALA A 172 7.48 -22.08 -2.35
N ASN A 173 6.26 -22.57 -2.65
CA ASN A 173 5.87 -23.02 -4.00
C ASN A 173 5.85 -21.88 -5.03
N MET A 174 5.67 -20.64 -4.58
CA MET A 174 5.82 -19.43 -5.41
C MET A 174 7.26 -18.92 -5.47
N ASN A 175 8.23 -19.72 -4.99
CA ASN A 175 9.64 -19.40 -4.93
C ASN A 175 9.96 -18.20 -4.01
N LEU A 176 9.09 -17.96 -3.02
CA LEU A 176 9.19 -16.94 -1.99
C LEU A 176 9.50 -17.63 -0.67
N LEU A 177 10.79 -17.93 -0.46
CA LEU A 177 11.25 -18.54 0.78
C LEU A 177 11.22 -17.50 1.91
N VAL A 178 10.49 -17.83 2.97
CA VAL A 178 10.40 -17.08 4.22
C VAL A 178 11.62 -17.35 5.12
N GLU A 179 11.95 -16.42 6.01
CA GLU A 179 13.15 -16.43 6.85
C GLU A 179 13.29 -17.70 7.71
N ASP A 180 12.18 -18.17 8.28
CA ASP A 180 12.15 -19.42 9.07
C ASP A 180 12.65 -20.65 8.30
N TRP A 181 12.64 -20.60 6.96
CA TRP A 181 13.05 -21.68 6.07
C TRP A 181 14.34 -21.33 5.33
N GLY A 182 15.11 -20.36 5.82
CA GLY A 182 16.40 -19.93 5.26
C GLY A 182 16.27 -18.97 4.08
N GLY A 183 15.11 -18.35 3.91
CA GLY A 183 14.82 -17.40 2.83
C GLY A 183 15.30 -15.97 3.09
N LYS A 184 15.24 -15.13 2.05
CA LYS A 184 15.60 -13.70 2.12
C LYS A 184 14.44 -12.81 2.58
N ILE A 185 13.24 -13.36 2.74
CA ILE A 185 12.01 -12.61 2.99
C ILE A 185 11.60 -12.76 4.44
N GLN A 186 11.43 -11.64 5.16
CA GLN A 186 10.95 -11.65 6.54
C GLN A 186 9.45 -12.04 6.59
N SER A 187 9.06 -12.86 7.57
CA SER A 187 7.68 -13.37 7.78
C SER A 187 7.25 -13.41 9.23
#